data_AF-A0A6L8SXF1-F1
#
_entry.id   AF-A0A6L8SXF1-F1
#
_cell.length_a   1.000
_cell.length_b   1.000
_cell.length_c   1.000
_cell.angle_alpha   90.00
_cell.angle_beta   90.00
_cell.angle_gamma   90.00
#
_symmetry.space_group_name_H-M   'P 1'
#
loop_
_entity.id
_entity.type
_entity.pdbx_description
1 polymer ?
#
loop_
_entity_poly.entity_id
_entity_poly.type
_entity_poly.pdbx_seq_one_letter_code
_entity_poly.pdbx_strand_id
1 'polypeptide(L)'
;MFEKEIDEIYELCKRVHNEVPTASATFNYSFYGMSVFGLKRQEDICLPKDKFKWDLYQNVSFNPFYEKESRESLRIIKAFLLELLIDGRCPLDVESNGVEAPSDNGTDNDSK
;
A
#
# COMPACT_ATOMS: atom_id res chain seq x y z
N MET A 1 -13.76 21.82 8.88
CA MET A 1 -12.85 21.36 7.80
C MET A 1 -11.99 20.24 8.37
N PHE A 2 -11.68 19.20 7.60
CA PHE A 2 -11.02 17.96 8.03
C PHE A 2 -9.49 18.07 8.08
N GLU A 3 -8.93 19.19 8.53
CA GLU A 3 -7.50 19.52 8.36
C GLU A 3 -6.58 18.42 8.87
N LYS A 4 -6.83 17.91 10.09
CA LYS A 4 -5.99 16.86 10.69
C LYS A 4 -6.05 15.55 9.91
N GLU A 5 -7.24 15.15 9.45
CA GLU A 5 -7.41 13.94 8.66
C GLU A 5 -6.79 14.09 7.26
N ILE A 6 -6.84 15.28 6.67
CA ILE A 6 -6.22 15.58 5.37
C ILE A 6 -4.69 15.50 5.47
N ASP A 7 -4.11 16.13 6.49
CA ASP A 7 -2.66 16.09 6.75
C ASP A 7 -2.19 14.65 7.01
N GLU A 8 -2.95 13.89 7.79
CA GLU A 8 -2.65 12.47 8.03
C GLU A 8 -2.67 11.65 6.73
N ILE A 9 -3.67 11.84 5.87
CA ILE A 9 -3.75 11.15 4.58
C ILE A 9 -2.59 11.55 3.66
N TYR A 10 -2.23 12.83 3.61
CA TYR A 10 -1.11 13.31 2.82
C TYR A 10 0.21 12.65 3.24
N GLU A 11 0.48 12.58 4.54
CA GLU A 11 1.68 11.90 5.06
C GLU A 11 1.64 10.39 4.82
N LEU A 12 0.47 9.74 4.91
CA LEU A 12 0.32 8.33 4.56
C LEU A 12 0.61 8.09 3.06
N CYS A 13 0.11 8.93 2.16
CA CYS A 13 0.43 8.82 0.73
C CYS A 13 1.93 8.95 0.46
N LYS A 14 2.61 9.92 1.11
CA LYS A 14 4.07 10.07 1.02
C LYS A 14 4.80 8.82 1.50
N ARG A 15 4.35 8.24 2.62
CA ARG A 15 4.95 7.01 3.14
C ARG A 15 4.75 5.83 2.19
N VAL A 16 3.56 5.64 1.63
CA VAL A 16 3.32 4.60 0.62
C VAL A 16 4.28 4.75 -0.54
N HIS A 17 4.43 5.97 -1.08
CA HIS A 17 5.33 6.24 -2.19
C HIS A 17 6.80 5.91 -1.90
N ASN A 18 7.26 6.15 -0.67
CA ASN A 18 8.66 5.96 -0.29
C ASN A 18 8.97 4.55 0.22
N GLU A 19 8.01 3.88 0.86
CA GLU A 19 8.22 2.62 1.56
C GLU A 19 7.72 1.41 0.77
N VAL A 20 6.79 1.60 -0.17
CA VAL A 20 6.14 0.51 -0.93
C VAL A 20 6.34 0.73 -2.43
N PRO A 21 7.50 0.34 -3.00
CA PRO A 21 7.83 0.60 -4.41
C PRO A 21 6.98 -0.21 -5.40
N THR A 22 6.17 -1.15 -4.93
CA THR A 22 5.23 -1.90 -5.75
C THR A 22 3.85 -1.26 -5.79
N ALA A 23 3.57 -0.25 -4.96
CA ALA A 23 2.27 0.40 -4.87
C ALA A 23 2.34 1.87 -5.28
N SER A 24 1.20 2.48 -5.54
CA SER A 24 1.11 3.91 -5.80
C SER A 24 -0.09 4.52 -5.12
N ALA A 25 0.10 5.70 -4.56
CA ALA A 25 -0.96 6.52 -4.00
C ALA A 25 -0.79 7.96 -4.51
N THR A 26 -1.81 8.50 -5.15
CA THR A 26 -1.84 9.88 -5.64
C THR A 26 -2.83 10.68 -4.80
N PHE A 27 -2.39 11.82 -4.30
CA PHE A 27 -3.19 12.75 -3.52
C PHE A 27 -3.40 14.03 -4.33
N ASN A 28 -4.66 14.43 -4.54
CA ASN A 28 -5.00 15.70 -5.17
C ASN A 28 -5.84 16.54 -4.22
N TYR A 29 -5.52 17.82 -4.12
CA TYR A 29 -6.19 18.76 -3.24
C TYR A 29 -6.63 20.00 -4.02
N SER A 30 -7.80 20.52 -3.67
CA SER A 30 -8.37 21.74 -4.23
C SER A 30 -9.22 22.46 -3.19
N PHE A 31 -9.65 23.68 -3.50
CA PHE A 31 -10.60 24.40 -2.66
C PHE A 31 -11.94 23.67 -2.49
N TYR A 32 -12.35 22.87 -3.48
CA TYR A 32 -13.65 22.18 -3.48
C TYR A 32 -13.64 20.86 -2.71
N GLY A 33 -12.45 20.31 -2.43
CA GLY A 33 -12.31 18.97 -1.89
C GLY A 33 -10.95 18.37 -2.22
N MET A 34 -10.82 17.08 -1.92
CA MET A 34 -9.64 16.29 -2.25
C MET A 34 -10.03 14.95 -2.87
N SER A 35 -9.09 14.33 -3.56
CA SER A 35 -9.23 12.97 -4.07
C SER A 35 -7.97 12.17 -3.84
N VAL A 36 -8.16 10.87 -3.59
CA VAL A 36 -7.06 9.92 -3.47
C VAL A 36 -7.30 8.75 -4.39
N PHE A 37 -6.25 8.42 -5.14
CA PHE A 37 -6.20 7.28 -6.04
C PHE A 37 -5.12 6.33 -5.54
N GLY A 38 -5.41 5.04 -5.53
CA GLY A 38 -4.51 4.03 -5.00
C GLY A 38 -4.43 2.79 -5.88
N LEU A 39 -3.23 2.23 -5.96
CA LEU A 39 -2.94 0.95 -6.59
C LEU A 39 -2.05 0.09 -5.71
N LYS A 40 -2.37 -1.19 -5.65
CA LYS A 40 -1.50 -2.22 -5.08
C LYS A 40 -0.33 -2.58 -5.99
N ARG A 41 -0.42 -2.29 -7.30
CA ARG A 41 0.60 -2.59 -8.32
C ARG A 41 0.94 -1.34 -9.14
N GLN A 42 2.17 -0.86 -9.03
CA GLN A 42 2.64 0.36 -9.68
C GLN A 42 2.73 0.20 -11.20
N GLU A 43 2.99 -1.02 -11.68
CA GLU A 43 3.06 -1.37 -13.10
C GLU A 43 1.75 -1.05 -13.84
N ASP A 44 0.62 -1.14 -13.14
CA ASP A 44 -0.71 -0.91 -13.72
C ASP A 44 -0.94 0.57 -14.07
N ILE A 45 -0.14 1.52 -13.56
CA ILE A 45 -0.24 2.95 -13.91
C ILE A 45 -0.03 3.19 -15.41
N CYS A 46 0.80 2.37 -16.04
CA CYS A 46 1.13 2.49 -17.46
C CYS A 46 -0.01 1.96 -18.37
N LEU A 47 -1.08 1.39 -17.79
CA LEU A 47 -2.19 0.88 -18.56
C LEU A 47 -3.09 2.02 -19.07
N PRO A 48 -3.62 1.89 -20.30
CA PRO A 48 -4.61 2.83 -20.82
C PRO A 48 -5.83 2.98 -19.89
N LYS A 49 -6.36 4.20 -19.77
CA LYS A 49 -7.49 4.53 -18.88
C LYS A 49 -8.73 3.66 -19.11
N ASP A 50 -8.96 3.19 -20.32
CA ASP A 50 -10.08 2.31 -20.71
C ASP A 50 -9.91 0.86 -20.26
N LYS A 51 -8.69 0.46 -19.89
CA LYS A 51 -8.37 -0.89 -19.41
C LYS A 51 -8.02 -0.93 -17.93
N PHE A 52 -7.87 0.24 -17.32
CA PHE A 52 -7.26 0.41 -16.03
C PHE A 52 -8.29 0.84 -14.99
N LYS A 53 -8.31 0.13 -13.85
CA LYS A 53 -9.19 0.42 -12.73
C LYS A 53 -8.35 0.61 -11.48
N TRP A 54 -8.58 1.72 -10.79
CA TRP A 54 -7.98 1.97 -9.49
C TRP A 54 -8.50 0.99 -8.43
N ASP A 55 -7.61 0.51 -7.57
CA ASP A 55 -8.02 -0.25 -6.37
C ASP A 55 -8.75 0.65 -5.38
N LEU A 56 -8.29 1.91 -5.27
CA LEU A 56 -8.97 2.96 -4.53
C LEU A 56 -9.21 4.17 -5.45
N TYR A 57 -10.46 4.60 -5.53
CA TYR A 57 -10.83 5.90 -6.11
C TYR A 57 -11.84 6.56 -5.19
N GLN A 58 -11.38 7.52 -4.37
CA GLN A 58 -12.24 8.22 -3.42
C GLN A 58 -12.13 9.73 -3.56
N ASN A 59 -13.27 10.40 -3.50
CA ASN A 59 -13.39 11.85 -3.46
C ASN A 59 -13.96 12.27 -2.12
N VAL A 60 -13.44 13.36 -1.56
CA VAL A 60 -13.88 13.97 -0.31
C VAL A 60 -14.33 15.38 -0.62
N SER A 61 -15.59 15.68 -0.33
CA SER A 61 -16.17 17.01 -0.55
C SER A 61 -15.95 17.89 0.67
N PHE A 62 -15.57 19.15 0.47
CA PHE A 62 -15.53 20.13 1.57
C PHE A 62 -16.86 20.84 1.76
N ASN A 63 -17.85 20.50 0.95
CA ASN A 63 -19.20 21.01 1.13
C ASN A 63 -19.83 20.38 2.39
N PRO A 64 -20.30 21.18 3.37
CA PRO A 64 -20.85 20.69 4.63
C PRO A 64 -22.07 19.79 4.46
N PHE A 65 -22.81 19.89 3.34
CA PHE A 65 -23.94 19.01 3.06
C PHE A 65 -23.54 17.52 2.90
N TYR A 66 -22.26 17.23 2.65
CA TYR A 66 -21.73 15.88 2.46
C TYR A 66 -20.75 15.49 3.58
N GLU A 67 -20.86 16.09 4.76
CA GLU A 67 -19.90 15.86 5.86
C GLU A 67 -19.80 14.38 6.25
N LYS A 68 -20.94 13.66 6.27
CA LYS A 68 -20.99 12.24 6.65
C LYS A 68 -20.29 11.36 5.61
N GLU A 69 -20.60 11.56 4.33
CA GLU A 69 -20.00 10.86 3.20
C GLU A 69 -18.50 11.15 3.11
N SER A 70 -18.12 12.39 3.41
CA SER A 70 -16.72 12.83 3.41
C SER A 70 -15.95 12.17 4.55
N ARG A 71 -16.52 12.08 5.77
CA ARG A 71 -15.90 11.33 6.87
C ARG A 71 -15.73 9.85 6.54
N GLU A 72 -16.74 9.24 5.91
CA GLU A 72 -16.64 7.84 5.51
C GLU A 72 -15.55 7.63 4.45
N SER A 73 -15.48 8.53 3.47
CA SER A 73 -14.44 8.51 2.45
C SER A 73 -13.04 8.65 3.05
N LEU A 74 -12.85 9.55 4.02
CA LEU A 74 -11.58 9.70 4.74
C LEU A 74 -11.18 8.42 5.48
N ARG A 75 -12.13 7.72 6.11
CA ARG A 75 -11.88 6.43 6.78
C ARG A 75 -11.46 5.34 5.80
N ILE A 76 -12.15 5.22 4.66
CA ILE A 76 -11.83 4.26 3.60
C ILE A 76 -10.42 4.53 3.06
N ILE A 77 -10.11 5.79 2.76
CA ILE A 77 -8.77 6.19 2.26
C ILE A 77 -7.70 5.80 3.28
N LYS A 78 -7.88 6.18 4.55
CA LYS A 78 -6.92 5.88 5.61
C LYS A 78 -6.69 4.39 5.78
N ALA A 79 -7.76 3.58 5.82
CA ALA A 79 -7.67 2.13 5.95
C ALA A 79 -6.87 1.51 4.79
N PHE A 80 -7.19 1.90 3.55
CA PHE A 80 -6.50 1.42 2.36
C PHE A 80 -4.99 1.77 2.36
N LEU A 81 -4.63 3.00 2.71
CA LEU A 81 -3.21 3.40 2.76
C LEU A 81 -2.42 2.65 3.84
N LEU A 82 -3.04 2.42 5.00
CA LEU A 82 -2.42 1.62 6.07
C LEU A 82 -2.24 0.16 5.65
N GLU A 83 -3.22 -0.43 4.95
CA GLU A 83 -3.13 -1.78 4.38
C GLU A 83 -1.95 -1.88 3.42
N LEU A 84 -1.81 -0.92 2.49
CA LEU A 84 -0.64 -0.88 1.58
C LEU A 84 0.69 -0.85 2.32
N LEU A 85 0.79 -0.06 3.39
CA LEU A 85 2.02 0.04 4.19
C LEU A 85 2.32 -1.25 4.94
N ILE A 86 1.31 -1.97 5.41
CA ILE A 86 1.48 -3.26 6.10
C ILE A 86 1.89 -4.32 5.09
N ASP A 87 1.17 -4.44 3.97
CA ASP A 87 1.41 -5.43 2.92
C ASP A 87 2.79 -5.21 2.26
N GLY A 88 3.13 -3.97 1.95
CA GLY A 88 4.39 -3.61 1.29
C GLY A 88 5.63 -3.71 2.17
N ARG A 89 5.47 -3.64 3.49
CA ARG A 89 6.55 -3.90 4.46
C ARG A 89 6.67 -5.39 4.80
N CYS A 90 5.70 -6.21 4.42
CA CYS A 90 5.77 -7.65 4.61
C CYS A 90 6.75 -8.21 3.55
N PRO A 91 7.90 -8.76 3.94
CA PRO A 91 8.77 -9.43 3.00
C PRO A 91 8.06 -10.70 2.55
N LEU A 92 7.39 -10.65 1.39
CA LEU A 92 7.08 -11.84 0.62
C LEU A 92 8.43 -12.40 0.17
N ASP A 93 8.80 -13.54 0.77
CA ASP A 93 10.02 -14.30 0.50
C ASP A 93 11.34 -13.66 0.99
N VAL A 94 11.52 -13.63 2.32
CA VAL A 94 12.78 -14.23 2.82
C VAL A 94 12.63 -15.71 2.52
N GLU A 95 13.13 -16.07 1.35
CA GLU A 95 13.46 -17.43 0.94
C GLU A 95 13.85 -18.20 2.21
N SER A 96 12.98 -19.12 2.63
CA SER A 96 13.30 -20.12 3.63
C SER A 96 14.34 -21.04 3.02
N ASN A 97 15.55 -20.53 2.84
CA ASN A 97 16.79 -21.28 2.78
C ASN A 97 16.98 -21.89 4.17
N GLY A 98 16.08 -22.80 4.53
CA GLY A 98 16.44 -23.96 5.31
C GLY A 98 17.43 -24.71 4.45
N VAL A 99 18.69 -24.27 4.54
CA VAL A 99 19.84 -25.08 4.21
C VAL A 99 19.61 -26.40 4.94
N GLU A 100 19.17 -27.41 4.21
CA GLU A 100 19.36 -28.78 4.62
C GLU A 100 20.88 -28.91 4.81
N ALA A 101 21.31 -28.92 6.07
CA ALA A 101 22.61 -29.46 6.38
C ALA A 101 22.54 -30.92 5.93
N PRO A 102 23.36 -31.37 4.96
CA PRO A 102 23.51 -32.79 4.76
C PRO A 102 24.17 -33.29 6.06
N SER A 103 23.41 -34.00 6.88
CA SER A 103 24.00 -34.83 7.93
C SER A 103 24.86 -35.85 7.21
N ASP A 104 26.14 -35.54 7.12
CA ASP A 104 27.19 -36.39 6.59
C ASP A 104 27.13 -37.71 7.37
N ASN A 105 26.76 -38.76 6.65
CA ASN A 105 26.76 -40.12 7.16
C ASN A 105 28.22 -40.51 7.38
N GLY A 106 28.69 -40.32 8.62
CA GLY A 106 29.94 -40.86 9.10
C GLY A 106 29.94 -42.39 9.01
N THR A 107 30.26 -42.91 7.84
CA THR A 107 30.81 -44.25 7.67
C THR A 107 32.22 -44.05 7.15
N ASP A 108 33.20 -44.20 8.03
CA ASP A 108 34.51 -44.66 7.59
C ASP A 108 34.86 -45.91 8.38
N ASN A 109 35.09 -46.95 7.60
CA ASN A 109 35.46 -48.27 8.05
C ASN A 109 36.99 -48.36 8.03
N ASP A 110 37.47 -49.23 8.91
CA ASP A 110 38.64 -50.07 8.72
C ASP A 110 40.06 -49.60 9.11
N SER A 111 40.70 -50.58 9.78
CA SER A 111 42.12 -50.96 9.73
C SER A 111 43.07 -50.31 10.74
N LYS A 112 43.43 -51.02 11.81
CA LYS A 112 44.40 -52.13 11.81
C LYS A 112 44.54 -52.75 13.21
#